data_AF-A0AAW8M8K0-F1
#
_entry.id   AF-A0AAW8M8K0-F1
#
_cell.length_a   1.000
_cell.length_b   1.000
_cell.length_c   1.000
_cell.angle_alpha   90.00
_cell.angle_beta   90.00
_cell.angle_gamma   90.00
#
_symmetry.space_group_name_H-M   'P 1'
#
loop_
_entity.id
_entity.type
_entity.pdbx_description
1 polymer ?
#
loop_
_entity_poly.entity_id
_entity_poly.type
_entity_poly.pdbx_seq_one_letter_code
_entity_poly.pdbx_strand_id
1 'polypeptide(L)'
;MHGTKKIYWLMAFCTLVAVLTGGRLWLISESQKVHWIVELVGGAENLRASEAFLSKGDALYINSLHLSPDKQMYDRIRALNLCQDMTDACVTTSLTVANFLMINTSDVQAARNTVEQYARYNVLQAQPCPAKYETSVVIKDNEYLSTLPMADAKRFAEQRLERIEASGGLVFSLRTPECHRYFAAHPSMARGYLAHMALLVRAAQGKGSAAWLYLLSRPGVYAIIK
;
A
#
# COMPACT_ATOMS: atom_id res chain seq x y z
N MET A 1 -10.89 -8.72 56.72
CA MET A 1 -10.90 -7.91 55.47
C MET A 1 -9.64 -8.00 54.60
N HIS A 2 -8.65 -8.87 54.89
CA HIS A 2 -7.41 -8.98 54.08
C HIS A 2 -7.48 -10.02 52.93
N GLY A 3 -8.38 -11.00 52.98
CA GLY A 3 -8.48 -12.07 51.97
C GLY A 3 -9.14 -11.64 50.65
N THR A 4 -10.12 -10.74 50.70
CA THR A 4 -10.87 -10.30 49.52
C THR A 4 -10.03 -9.46 48.56
N LYS A 5 -9.17 -8.55 49.05
CA LYS A 5 -8.25 -7.76 48.21
C LYS A 5 -7.28 -8.63 47.40
N LYS A 6 -6.74 -9.71 48.00
CA LYS A 6 -5.84 -10.64 47.28
C LYS A 6 -6.55 -11.38 46.15
N ILE A 7 -7.81 -11.76 46.34
CA ILE A 7 -8.63 -12.42 45.32
C ILE A 7 -8.95 -11.46 44.16
N TYR A 8 -9.29 -10.20 44.44
CA TYR A 8 -9.51 -9.19 43.39
C TYR A 8 -8.25 -8.93 42.55
N TRP A 9 -7.08 -8.82 43.19
CA TRP A 9 -5.80 -8.66 42.48
C TRP A 9 -5.46 -9.87 41.61
N LEU A 10 -5.70 -11.08 42.11
CA LEU A 10 -5.50 -12.31 41.33
C LEU A 10 -6.44 -12.37 40.13
N MET A 11 -7.73 -12.04 40.31
CA MET A 11 -8.69 -12.00 39.19
C MET A 11 -8.33 -10.93 38.17
N ALA A 12 -7.98 -9.71 38.61
CA ALA A 12 -7.54 -8.64 37.71
C ALA A 12 -6.27 -9.04 36.92
N PHE A 13 -5.31 -9.69 37.57
CA PHE A 13 -4.12 -10.22 36.92
C PHE A 13 -4.46 -11.31 35.89
N CYS A 14 -5.32 -12.28 36.25
CA CYS A 14 -5.76 -13.32 35.32
C CYS A 14 -6.53 -12.75 34.12
N THR A 15 -7.40 -11.75 34.32
CA THR A 15 -8.09 -11.06 33.22
C THR A 15 -7.11 -10.31 32.34
N LEU A 16 -6.13 -9.59 32.93
CA LEU A 16 -5.10 -8.89 32.16
C LEU A 16 -4.28 -9.86 31.31
N VAL A 17 -3.83 -10.97 31.90
CA VAL A 17 -3.09 -12.02 31.18
C VAL A 17 -3.95 -12.61 30.05
N ALA A 18 -5.23 -12.92 30.30
CA ALA A 18 -6.13 -13.47 29.29
C ALA A 18 -6.38 -12.49 28.13
N VAL A 19 -6.52 -11.20 28.41
CA VAL A 19 -6.66 -10.15 27.39
C VAL A 19 -5.37 -10.01 26.58
N LEU A 20 -4.21 -10.02 27.23
CA LEU A 20 -2.91 -9.92 26.55
C LEU A 20 -2.61 -11.14 25.69
N THR A 21 -2.87 -12.35 26.18
CA THR A 21 -2.65 -13.59 25.40
C THR A 21 -3.66 -13.72 24.26
N GLY A 22 -4.94 -13.45 24.52
CA GLY A 22 -5.98 -13.42 23.49
C GLY A 22 -5.69 -12.39 22.40
N GLY A 23 -5.31 -11.17 22.79
CA GLY A 23 -4.91 -10.11 21.87
C GLY A 23 -3.67 -10.48 21.04
N ARG A 24 -2.66 -11.10 21.66
CA ARG A 24 -1.45 -11.57 20.96
C ARG A 24 -1.78 -12.67 19.94
N LEU A 25 -2.59 -13.66 20.30
CA LEU A 25 -2.98 -14.75 19.39
C LEU A 25 -3.80 -14.22 18.21
N TRP A 26 -4.72 -13.28 18.47
CA TRP A 26 -5.49 -12.62 17.43
C TRP A 26 -4.59 -11.84 16.47
N LEU A 27 -3.63 -11.05 16.97
CA LEU A 27 -2.67 -10.33 16.14
C LEU A 27 -1.78 -11.27 15.31
N ILE A 28 -1.33 -12.40 15.88
CA ILE A 28 -0.58 -13.41 15.13
C ILE A 28 -1.42 -13.95 13.97
N SER A 29 -2.68 -14.32 14.23
CA SER A 29 -3.60 -14.80 13.20
C SER A 29 -3.83 -13.76 12.11
N GLU A 30 -4.08 -12.49 12.47
CA GLU A 30 -4.24 -11.41 11.51
C GLU A 30 -2.97 -11.16 10.69
N SER A 31 -1.79 -11.27 11.29
CA SER A 31 -0.51 -11.11 10.58
C SER A 31 -0.26 -12.20 9.56
N GLN A 32 -0.64 -13.45 9.86
CA GLN A 32 -0.45 -14.58 8.94
C GLN A 32 -1.26 -14.41 7.65
N LYS A 33 -2.45 -13.80 7.71
CA LYS A 33 -3.31 -13.56 6.54
C LYS A 33 -2.68 -12.65 5.48
N VAL A 34 -1.76 -11.78 5.87
CA VAL A 34 -1.19 -10.74 5.00
C VAL A 34 0.34 -10.75 4.96
N HIS A 35 0.97 -11.73 5.62
CA HIS A 35 2.43 -11.86 5.64
C HIS A 35 3.00 -12.03 4.24
N TRP A 36 2.28 -12.73 3.36
CA TRP A 36 2.67 -12.91 1.96
C TRP A 36 2.87 -11.59 1.19
N ILE A 37 2.16 -10.51 1.56
CA ILE A 37 2.31 -9.19 0.95
C ILE A 37 3.66 -8.58 1.33
N VAL A 38 4.10 -8.80 2.58
CA VAL A 38 5.41 -8.35 3.05
C VAL A 38 6.53 -9.11 2.34
N GLU A 39 6.38 -10.41 2.14
CA GLU A 39 7.35 -11.23 1.41
C GLU A 39 7.42 -10.86 -0.09
N LEU A 40 6.28 -10.50 -0.69
CA LEU A 40 6.23 -10.04 -2.08
C LEU A 40 7.18 -8.85 -2.33
N VAL A 41 7.31 -7.94 -1.36
CA VAL A 41 8.18 -6.75 -1.47
C VAL A 41 9.58 -6.96 -0.90
N GLY A 42 10.02 -8.21 -0.72
CA GLY A 42 11.36 -8.55 -0.24
C GLY A 42 11.51 -8.64 1.29
N GLY A 43 10.38 -8.68 2.01
CA GLY A 43 10.36 -9.02 3.42
C GLY A 43 10.59 -7.84 4.38
N ALA A 44 10.50 -8.17 5.67
CA ALA A 44 10.60 -7.24 6.79
C ALA A 44 11.88 -6.40 6.82
N GLU A 45 13.01 -7.00 6.46
CA GLU A 45 14.34 -6.36 6.53
C GLU A 45 14.53 -5.35 5.39
N ASN A 46 13.97 -5.64 4.20
CA ASN A 46 13.99 -4.67 3.10
C ASN A 46 13.32 -3.35 3.52
N LEU A 47 12.21 -3.42 4.25
CA LEU A 47 11.48 -2.23 4.71
C LEU A 47 12.26 -1.37 5.70
N ARG A 48 13.31 -1.90 6.35
CA ARG A 48 14.19 -1.11 7.24
C ARG A 48 15.40 -0.52 6.52
N ALA A 49 15.73 -1.04 5.34
CA ALA A 49 16.89 -0.60 4.60
C ALA A 49 16.79 0.89 4.21
N SER A 50 17.93 1.55 4.23
CA SER A 50 18.08 2.87 3.61
C SER A 50 18.19 2.68 2.10
N GLU A 51 17.53 3.54 1.35
CA GLU A 51 17.67 3.57 -0.10
C GLU A 51 19.01 4.23 -0.46
N ALA A 52 19.83 3.54 -1.26
CA ALA A 52 21.17 4.02 -1.62
C ALA A 52 21.11 5.26 -2.53
N PHE A 53 20.10 5.32 -3.40
CA PHE A 53 19.86 6.45 -4.28
C PHE A 53 18.36 6.54 -4.59
N LEU A 54 17.78 7.71 -4.36
CA LEU A 54 16.41 8.03 -4.73
C LEU A 54 16.44 9.21 -5.70
N SER A 55 16.04 8.99 -6.95
CA SER A 55 16.02 10.05 -7.95
C SER A 55 14.99 11.12 -7.58
N LYS A 56 15.13 12.35 -8.12
CA LYS A 56 14.13 13.40 -7.89
C LYS A 56 12.72 12.99 -8.37
N GLY A 57 12.65 12.24 -9.47
CA GLY A 57 11.39 11.72 -10.00
C GLY A 57 10.76 10.68 -9.07
N ASP A 58 11.56 9.75 -8.56
CA ASP A 58 11.09 8.72 -7.63
C ASP A 58 10.69 9.32 -6.28
N ALA A 59 11.43 10.30 -5.77
CA ALA A 59 11.06 11.02 -4.56
C ALA A 59 9.70 11.72 -4.72
N LEU A 60 9.48 12.36 -5.87
CA LEU A 60 8.21 13.02 -6.15
C LEU A 60 7.08 11.99 -6.31
N TYR A 61 7.34 10.86 -6.96
CA TYR A 61 6.42 9.73 -7.05
C TYR A 61 6.03 9.23 -5.67
N ILE A 62 6.99 8.96 -4.77
CA ILE A 62 6.72 8.51 -3.41
C ILE A 62 5.88 9.53 -2.63
N ASN A 63 6.21 10.82 -2.74
CA ASN A 63 5.42 11.87 -2.08
C ASN A 63 3.97 11.93 -2.62
N SER A 64 3.73 11.53 -3.88
CA SER A 64 2.38 11.53 -4.47
C SER A 64 1.45 10.47 -3.86
N LEU A 65 2.01 9.53 -3.09
CA LEU A 65 1.28 8.45 -2.40
C LEU A 65 0.64 8.90 -1.08
N HIS A 66 0.96 10.11 -0.60
CA HIS A 66 0.43 10.64 0.66
C HIS A 66 -1.08 10.89 0.56
N LEU A 67 -1.82 10.50 1.61
CA LEU A 67 -3.28 10.73 1.68
C LEU A 67 -3.65 12.17 2.06
N SER A 68 -2.69 12.97 2.49
CA SER A 68 -2.88 14.36 2.90
C SER A 68 -1.65 15.20 2.57
N PRO A 69 -1.42 15.52 1.28
CA PRO A 69 -0.27 16.28 0.84
C PRO A 69 -0.36 17.74 1.29
N ASP A 70 0.80 18.35 1.50
CA ASP A 70 0.89 19.78 1.77
C ASP A 70 0.66 20.63 0.50
N LYS A 71 0.48 21.94 0.68
CA LYS A 71 0.28 22.89 -0.42
C LYS A 71 1.46 22.92 -1.39
N GLN A 72 2.68 22.73 -0.90
CA GLN A 72 3.88 22.75 -1.75
C GLN A 72 3.88 21.58 -2.72
N MET A 73 3.45 20.40 -2.28
CA MET A 73 3.29 19.22 -3.12
C MET A 73 2.23 19.46 -4.20
N TYR A 74 1.11 20.09 -3.84
CA TYR A 74 0.06 20.46 -4.80
C TYR A 74 0.59 21.38 -5.92
N ASP A 75 1.32 22.43 -5.55
CA ASP A 75 1.91 23.37 -6.52
C ASP A 75 2.97 22.69 -7.40
N ARG A 76 3.78 21.79 -6.83
CA ARG A 76 4.79 21.02 -7.58
C ARG A 76 4.16 20.11 -8.61
N ILE A 77 3.10 19.37 -8.26
CA ILE A 77 2.41 18.45 -9.18
C ILE A 77 1.75 19.21 -10.32
N ARG A 78 1.09 20.34 -10.02
CA ARG A 78 0.49 21.20 -11.06
C ARG A 78 1.50 21.77 -12.04
N ALA A 79 2.75 21.93 -11.64
CA ALA A 79 3.83 22.41 -12.50
C ALA A 79 4.46 21.32 -13.38
N LEU A 80 4.08 20.03 -13.20
CA LEU A 80 4.58 18.95 -14.02
C LEU A 80 3.91 18.95 -15.39
N ASN A 81 4.72 18.85 -16.44
CA ASN A 81 4.21 18.61 -17.78
C ASN A 81 4.00 17.11 -17.99
N LEU A 82 2.78 16.73 -18.36
CA LEU A 82 2.51 15.37 -18.82
C LEU A 82 3.27 15.11 -20.13
N CYS A 83 3.74 13.88 -20.28
CA CYS A 83 4.53 13.43 -21.41
C CYS A 83 3.86 12.20 -22.04
N GLN A 84 4.20 11.93 -23.30
CA GLN A 84 3.61 10.82 -24.07
C GLN A 84 4.63 9.72 -24.42
N ASP A 85 5.90 9.90 -24.05
CA ASP A 85 6.97 8.96 -24.37
C ASP A 85 7.00 7.74 -23.44
N MET A 86 7.59 6.65 -23.93
CA MET A 86 7.67 5.36 -23.24
C MET A 86 8.99 5.19 -22.48
N THR A 87 9.39 6.22 -21.75
CA THR A 87 10.59 6.21 -20.90
C THR A 87 10.21 6.06 -19.44
N ASP A 88 11.08 5.47 -18.62
CA ASP A 88 10.85 5.35 -17.16
C ASP A 88 10.54 6.70 -16.51
N ALA A 89 11.27 7.75 -16.89
CA ALA A 89 11.06 9.11 -16.39
C ALA A 89 9.65 9.62 -16.73
N CYS A 90 9.18 9.36 -17.95
CA CYS A 90 7.86 9.79 -18.37
C CYS A 90 6.74 9.02 -17.66
N VAL A 91 6.84 7.70 -17.63
CA VAL A 91 5.90 6.83 -16.90
C VAL A 91 5.82 7.26 -15.44
N THR A 92 6.96 7.46 -14.79
CA THR A 92 7.04 7.90 -13.40
C THR A 92 6.34 9.24 -13.19
N THR A 93 6.60 10.22 -14.06
CA THR A 93 5.98 11.56 -13.97
C THR A 93 4.47 11.49 -14.14
N SER A 94 4.00 10.79 -15.17
CA SER A 94 2.57 10.66 -15.43
C SER A 94 1.83 9.91 -14.33
N LEU A 95 2.40 8.81 -13.80
CA LEU A 95 1.82 8.09 -12.67
C LEU A 95 1.85 8.92 -11.38
N THR A 96 2.88 9.74 -11.16
CA THR A 96 2.92 10.69 -10.03
C THR A 96 1.73 11.65 -10.07
N VAL A 97 1.48 12.28 -11.22
CA VAL A 97 0.34 13.19 -11.39
C VAL A 97 -0.97 12.44 -11.21
N ALA A 98 -1.12 11.25 -11.81
CA ALA A 98 -2.32 10.45 -11.69
C ALA A 98 -2.62 10.05 -10.24
N ASN A 99 -1.63 9.52 -9.51
CA ASN A 99 -1.80 9.12 -8.11
C ASN A 99 -2.21 10.30 -7.23
N PHE A 100 -1.55 11.44 -7.41
CA PHE A 100 -1.89 12.65 -6.68
C PHE A 100 -3.34 13.07 -6.91
N LEU A 101 -3.79 13.09 -8.17
CA LEU A 101 -5.16 13.47 -8.52
C LEU A 101 -6.19 12.47 -8.01
N MET A 102 -5.92 11.16 -8.12
CA MET A 102 -6.82 10.11 -7.62
C MET A 102 -7.00 10.18 -6.10
N ILE A 103 -5.93 10.50 -5.36
CA ILE A 103 -5.99 10.54 -3.89
C ILE A 103 -6.62 11.85 -3.39
N ASN A 104 -6.38 12.98 -4.07
CA ASN A 104 -6.58 14.31 -3.47
C ASN A 104 -7.60 15.22 -4.18
N THR A 105 -8.19 14.77 -5.29
CA THR A 105 -9.12 15.60 -6.06
C THR A 105 -10.44 14.87 -6.34
N SER A 106 -11.50 15.62 -6.61
CA SER A 106 -12.81 15.07 -6.93
C SER A 106 -12.98 14.67 -8.41
N ASP A 107 -12.11 15.17 -9.30
CA ASP A 107 -12.14 14.84 -10.73
C ASP A 107 -11.04 13.82 -11.06
N VAL A 108 -11.38 12.56 -10.81
CA VAL A 108 -10.44 11.43 -10.91
C VAL A 108 -10.43 10.75 -12.28
N GLN A 109 -11.36 11.08 -13.17
CA GLN A 109 -11.56 10.30 -14.41
C GLN A 109 -10.35 10.40 -15.34
N ALA A 110 -9.78 11.60 -15.50
CA ALA A 110 -8.57 11.80 -16.31
C ALA A 110 -7.38 11.01 -15.73
N ALA A 111 -7.23 11.01 -14.40
CA ALA A 111 -6.16 10.29 -13.71
C ALA A 111 -6.30 8.77 -13.85
N ARG A 112 -7.52 8.24 -13.71
CA ARG A 112 -7.83 6.82 -13.97
C ARG A 112 -7.47 6.43 -15.40
N ASN A 113 -7.87 7.25 -16.38
CA ASN A 113 -7.56 7.02 -17.79
C ASN A 113 -6.05 6.97 -18.04
N THR A 114 -5.26 7.84 -17.39
CA THR A 114 -3.79 7.81 -17.49
C THR A 114 -3.20 6.49 -17.00
N VAL A 115 -3.67 5.96 -15.86
CA VAL A 115 -3.21 4.65 -15.37
C VAL A 115 -3.59 3.55 -16.35
N GLU A 116 -4.85 3.53 -16.83
CA GLU A 116 -5.31 2.50 -17.78
C GLU A 116 -4.63 2.58 -19.14
N GLN A 117 -4.24 3.77 -19.57
CA GLN A 117 -3.46 3.97 -20.77
C GLN A 117 -2.16 3.17 -20.67
N TYR A 118 -1.40 3.30 -19.57
CA TYR A 118 -0.15 2.55 -19.39
C TYR A 118 -0.31 1.03 -19.31
N ALA A 119 -1.51 0.51 -19.01
CA ALA A 119 -1.81 -0.92 -19.11
C ALA A 119 -1.70 -1.44 -20.56
N ARG A 120 -2.08 -0.59 -21.53
CA ARG A 120 -2.13 -0.91 -22.96
C ARG A 120 -0.79 -0.70 -23.66
N TYR A 121 0.02 0.16 -23.07
CA TYR A 121 1.36 0.48 -23.51
C TYR A 121 2.35 -0.54 -22.92
N ASN A 122 3.43 -0.82 -23.64
CA ASN A 122 4.39 -1.87 -23.25
C ASN A 122 5.26 -1.40 -22.06
N VAL A 123 4.64 -1.16 -20.90
CA VAL A 123 5.28 -0.60 -19.70
C VAL A 123 6.50 -1.42 -19.26
N LEU A 124 6.50 -2.72 -19.56
CA LEU A 124 7.63 -3.62 -19.32
C LEU A 124 8.88 -3.27 -20.14
N GLN A 125 8.74 -2.58 -21.27
CA GLN A 125 9.88 -2.02 -22.02
C GLN A 125 10.51 -0.82 -21.30
N ALA A 126 9.69 -0.01 -20.63
CA ALA A 126 10.17 1.17 -19.88
C ALA A 126 10.67 0.81 -18.48
N GLN A 127 10.00 -0.12 -17.81
CA GLN A 127 10.25 -0.56 -16.44
C GLN A 127 10.20 -2.09 -16.36
N PRO A 128 11.37 -2.77 -16.29
CA PRO A 128 11.42 -4.23 -16.15
C PRO A 128 10.65 -4.75 -14.94
N CYS A 129 10.58 -3.98 -13.86
CA CYS A 129 9.62 -4.18 -12.78
C CYS A 129 8.54 -3.08 -12.80
N PRO A 130 7.26 -3.39 -13.05
CA PRO A 130 6.19 -2.40 -13.12
C PRO A 130 5.65 -2.00 -11.74
N ALA A 131 6.49 -1.95 -10.69
CA ALA A 131 6.06 -1.70 -9.31
C ALA A 131 5.33 -0.35 -9.12
N LYS A 132 5.82 0.72 -9.78
CA LYS A 132 5.15 2.04 -9.76
C LYS A 132 3.77 1.95 -10.41
N TYR A 133 3.70 1.31 -11.57
CA TYR A 133 2.44 1.10 -12.26
C TYR A 133 1.45 0.30 -11.40
N GLU A 134 1.85 -0.85 -10.86
CA GLU A 134 1.00 -1.69 -10.01
C GLU A 134 0.53 -0.96 -8.75
N THR A 135 1.41 -0.17 -8.12
CA THR A 135 1.03 0.69 -6.99
C THR A 135 -0.08 1.68 -7.41
N SER A 136 0.04 2.26 -8.59
CA SER A 136 -0.95 3.21 -9.13
C SER A 136 -2.28 2.51 -9.45
N VAL A 137 -2.25 1.26 -9.91
CA VAL A 137 -3.47 0.45 -10.09
C VAL A 137 -4.14 0.14 -8.74
N VAL A 138 -3.38 -0.18 -7.70
CA VAL A 138 -3.93 -0.38 -6.35
C VAL A 138 -4.56 0.91 -5.81
N ILE A 139 -3.96 2.07 -6.06
CA ILE A 139 -4.54 3.38 -5.70
C ILE A 139 -5.85 3.62 -6.44
N LYS A 140 -5.86 3.37 -7.75
CA LYS A 140 -7.06 3.47 -8.59
C LYS A 140 -8.21 2.63 -8.03
N ASP A 141 -7.91 1.38 -7.69
CA ASP A 141 -8.90 0.46 -7.13
C ASP A 141 -9.35 0.91 -5.72
N ASN A 142 -8.45 1.42 -4.88
CA ASN A 142 -8.79 2.01 -3.57
C ASN A 142 -9.72 3.22 -3.67
N GLU A 143 -9.50 4.08 -4.66
CA GLU A 143 -10.36 5.23 -4.91
C GLU A 143 -11.74 4.77 -5.42
N TYR A 144 -11.79 3.82 -6.35
CA TYR A 144 -13.03 3.26 -6.86
C TYR A 144 -13.89 2.59 -5.76
N LEU A 145 -13.26 1.94 -4.77
CA LEU A 145 -13.95 1.36 -3.62
C LEU A 145 -14.81 2.37 -2.86
N SER A 146 -14.42 3.64 -2.83
CA SER A 146 -15.18 4.72 -2.16
C SER A 146 -16.50 5.06 -2.87
N THR A 147 -16.62 4.71 -4.15
CA THR A 147 -17.81 4.95 -4.96
C THR A 147 -18.84 3.81 -4.90
N LEU A 148 -18.47 2.69 -4.26
CA LEU A 148 -19.30 1.49 -4.20
C LEU A 148 -20.07 1.39 -2.87
N PRO A 149 -21.27 0.77 -2.88
CA PRO A 149 -21.91 0.32 -1.65
C PRO A 149 -21.00 -0.61 -0.85
N MET A 150 -21.09 -0.60 0.49
CA MET A 150 -20.16 -1.31 1.37
C MET A 150 -20.01 -2.82 1.04
N ALA A 151 -21.10 -3.50 0.69
CA ALA A 151 -21.06 -4.93 0.35
C ALA A 151 -20.32 -5.18 -0.99
N ASP A 152 -20.52 -4.31 -1.97
CA ASP A 152 -19.87 -4.39 -3.27
C ASP A 152 -18.40 -4.00 -3.18
N ALA A 153 -18.08 -2.97 -2.40
CA ALA A 153 -16.71 -2.57 -2.10
C ALA A 153 -15.92 -3.72 -1.47
N LYS A 154 -16.51 -4.39 -0.46
CA LYS A 154 -15.87 -5.53 0.18
C LYS A 154 -15.57 -6.66 -0.83
N ARG A 155 -16.57 -7.09 -1.58
CA ARG A 155 -16.45 -8.17 -2.57
C ARG A 155 -15.44 -7.82 -3.68
N PHE A 156 -15.45 -6.57 -4.15
CA PHE A 156 -14.47 -6.10 -5.12
C PHE A 156 -13.05 -6.19 -4.53
N ALA A 157 -12.83 -5.68 -3.31
CA ALA A 157 -11.54 -5.72 -2.66
C ALA A 157 -11.04 -7.15 -2.42
N GLU A 158 -11.91 -8.09 -2.04
CA GLU A 158 -11.58 -9.51 -1.91
C GLU A 158 -11.06 -10.09 -3.24
N GLN A 159 -11.78 -9.86 -4.35
CA GLN A 159 -11.35 -10.32 -5.68
C GLN A 159 -10.01 -9.72 -6.12
N ARG A 160 -9.75 -8.45 -5.77
CA ARG A 160 -8.46 -7.80 -6.06
C ARG A 160 -7.33 -8.43 -5.24
N LEU A 161 -7.54 -8.69 -3.95
CA LEU A 161 -6.54 -9.36 -3.11
C LEU A 161 -6.24 -10.78 -3.59
N GLU A 162 -7.25 -11.57 -3.94
CA GLU A 162 -7.05 -12.92 -4.49
C GLU A 162 -6.16 -12.89 -5.74
N ARG A 163 -6.37 -11.92 -6.63
CA ARG A 163 -5.55 -11.75 -7.83
C ARG A 163 -4.10 -11.37 -7.53
N ILE A 164 -3.90 -10.45 -6.58
CA ILE A 164 -2.57 -10.02 -6.15
C ILE A 164 -1.86 -11.17 -5.41
N GLU A 165 -2.58 -11.97 -4.63
CA GLU A 165 -2.01 -13.13 -3.95
C GLU A 165 -1.51 -14.15 -4.97
N ALA A 166 -2.33 -14.46 -5.98
CA ALA A 166 -1.98 -15.42 -7.03
C ALA A 166 -0.81 -14.97 -7.91
N SER A 167 -0.78 -13.70 -8.32
CA SER A 167 0.14 -13.23 -9.37
C SER A 167 1.17 -12.19 -8.90
N GLY A 168 1.03 -11.65 -7.69
CA GLY A 168 1.83 -10.54 -7.18
C GLY A 168 1.34 -9.16 -7.56
N GLY A 169 0.42 -9.03 -8.51
CA GLY A 169 -0.12 -7.74 -8.95
C GLY A 169 -1.53 -7.83 -9.51
N LEU A 170 -2.08 -6.72 -9.97
CA LEU A 170 -3.40 -6.62 -10.56
C LEU A 170 -3.37 -6.71 -12.08
N VAL A 171 -2.31 -6.26 -12.74
CA VAL A 171 -2.18 -6.33 -14.20
C VAL A 171 -0.96 -7.13 -14.59
N PHE A 172 0.20 -6.82 -14.01
CA PHE A 172 1.48 -7.47 -14.23
C PHE A 172 1.95 -8.17 -12.95
N SER A 173 2.70 -9.26 -13.13
CA SER A 173 3.28 -9.98 -12.00
C SER A 173 4.39 -9.16 -11.35
N LEU A 174 4.31 -8.98 -10.03
CA LEU A 174 5.43 -8.49 -9.21
C LEU A 174 6.27 -9.64 -8.62
N ARG A 175 5.88 -10.90 -8.87
CA ARG A 175 6.63 -12.10 -8.44
C ARG A 175 7.72 -12.47 -9.46
N THR A 176 8.50 -11.48 -9.89
CA THR A 176 9.59 -11.67 -10.85
C THR A 176 10.94 -11.37 -10.21
N PRO A 177 12.03 -12.01 -10.68
CA PRO A 177 13.39 -11.69 -10.20
C PRO A 177 13.75 -10.21 -10.36
N GLU A 178 13.25 -9.56 -11.41
CA GLU A 178 13.40 -8.13 -11.67
C GLU A 178 12.76 -7.31 -10.56
N CYS A 179 11.53 -7.66 -10.15
CA CYS A 179 10.83 -6.97 -9.09
C CYS A 179 11.41 -7.22 -7.70
N HIS A 180 11.90 -8.42 -7.43
CA HIS A 180 12.62 -8.69 -6.17
C HIS A 180 13.87 -7.82 -6.05
N ARG A 181 14.67 -7.70 -7.12
CA ARG A 181 15.84 -6.80 -7.16
C ARG A 181 15.43 -5.33 -7.06
N TYR A 182 14.36 -4.95 -7.75
CA TYR A 182 13.85 -3.58 -7.72
C TYR A 182 13.42 -3.16 -6.32
N PHE A 183 12.61 -3.95 -5.62
CA PHE A 183 12.18 -3.62 -4.26
C PHE A 183 13.35 -3.60 -3.26
N ALA A 184 14.34 -4.49 -3.43
CA ALA A 184 15.56 -4.48 -2.61
C ALA A 184 16.39 -3.19 -2.80
N ALA A 185 16.43 -2.66 -4.02
CA ALA A 185 17.10 -1.40 -4.34
C ALA A 185 16.30 -0.17 -3.92
N HIS A 186 14.97 -0.26 -3.91
CA HIS A 186 14.04 0.84 -3.62
C HIS A 186 13.10 0.52 -2.44
N PRO A 187 13.60 0.49 -1.19
CA PRO A 187 12.77 0.27 0.01
C PRO A 187 11.59 1.24 0.15
N SER A 188 11.71 2.48 -0.34
CA SER A 188 10.62 3.47 -0.33
C SER A 188 9.42 3.01 -1.18
N MET A 189 9.68 2.44 -2.35
CA MET A 189 8.66 1.87 -3.23
C MET A 189 7.96 0.67 -2.60
N ALA A 190 8.71 -0.21 -1.93
CA ALA A 190 8.15 -1.32 -1.16
C ALA A 190 7.20 -0.82 -0.06
N ARG A 191 7.61 0.21 0.69
CA ARG A 191 6.77 0.83 1.73
C ARG A 191 5.50 1.45 1.14
N GLY A 192 5.61 2.17 0.03
CA GLY A 192 4.47 2.80 -0.63
C GLY A 192 3.45 1.79 -1.16
N TYR A 193 3.92 0.71 -1.80
CA TYR A 193 3.04 -0.38 -2.22
C TYR A 193 2.31 -1.00 -1.02
N LEU A 194 3.03 -1.32 0.07
CA LEU A 194 2.41 -1.87 1.28
C LEU A 194 1.38 -0.94 1.92
N ALA A 195 1.61 0.37 1.89
CA ALA A 195 0.73 1.34 2.51
C ALA A 195 -0.65 1.38 1.81
N HIS A 196 -0.66 1.35 0.48
CA HIS A 196 -1.92 1.28 -0.29
C HIS A 196 -2.53 -0.13 -0.29
N MET A 197 -1.72 -1.19 -0.22
CA MET A 197 -2.23 -2.54 0.03
C MET A 197 -2.97 -2.65 1.37
N ALA A 198 -2.51 -1.94 2.41
CA ALA A 198 -3.22 -1.91 3.69
C ALA A 198 -4.64 -1.33 3.57
N LEU A 199 -4.85 -0.32 2.72
CA LEU A 199 -6.18 0.23 2.47
C LEU A 199 -7.08 -0.80 1.77
N LEU A 200 -6.53 -1.53 0.79
CA LEU A 200 -7.25 -2.58 0.08
C LEU A 200 -7.62 -3.75 1.02
N VAL A 201 -6.69 -4.17 1.88
CA VAL A 201 -6.92 -5.18 2.94
C VAL A 201 -8.01 -4.73 3.90
N ARG A 202 -7.98 -3.46 4.33
CA ARG A 202 -9.00 -2.90 5.21
C ARG A 202 -10.39 -2.97 4.58
N ALA A 203 -10.50 -2.70 3.27
CA ALA A 203 -11.77 -2.79 2.56
C ALA A 203 -12.26 -4.24 2.41
N ALA A 204 -11.38 -5.18 2.08
CA ALA A 204 -11.72 -6.60 1.91
C ALA A 204 -12.13 -7.27 3.22
N GLN A 205 -11.41 -7.01 4.31
CA GLN A 205 -11.62 -7.70 5.59
C GLN A 205 -12.54 -6.93 6.54
N GLY A 206 -12.86 -5.68 6.22
CA GLY A 206 -13.76 -4.82 6.99
C GLY A 206 -13.17 -4.31 8.31
N LYS A 207 -13.99 -3.58 9.08
CA LYS A 207 -13.57 -2.91 10.33
C LYS A 207 -13.15 -3.86 11.46
N GLY A 208 -13.51 -5.13 11.39
CA GLY A 208 -13.23 -6.14 12.41
C GLY A 208 -11.87 -6.82 12.28
N SER A 209 -11.13 -6.57 11.20
CA SER A 209 -9.78 -7.10 10.99
C SER A 209 -8.71 -6.07 11.35
N ALA A 210 -7.58 -6.55 11.90
CA ALA A 210 -6.36 -5.77 12.11
C ALA A 210 -5.22 -6.12 11.15
N ALA A 211 -5.46 -6.95 10.13
CA ALA A 211 -4.42 -7.32 9.17
C ALA A 211 -3.84 -6.08 8.44
N TRP A 212 -4.69 -5.10 8.12
CA TRP A 212 -4.23 -3.82 7.56
C TRP A 212 -3.36 -3.02 8.55
N LEU A 213 -3.66 -3.07 9.86
CA LEU A 213 -2.82 -2.44 10.89
C LEU A 213 -1.45 -3.11 10.97
N TYR A 214 -1.38 -4.42 10.80
CA TYR A 214 -0.10 -5.12 10.71
C TYR A 214 0.75 -4.57 9.56
N LEU A 215 0.17 -4.37 8.37
CA LEU A 215 0.88 -3.78 7.23
C LEU A 215 1.33 -2.34 7.52
N LEU A 216 0.47 -1.50 8.07
CA LEU A 216 0.82 -0.11 8.41
C LEU A 216 1.88 -0.01 9.51
N SER A 217 1.90 -0.97 10.44
CA SER A 217 2.89 -1.02 11.53
C SER A 217 4.29 -1.39 11.06
N ARG A 218 4.45 -1.83 9.80
CA ARG A 218 5.76 -2.16 9.25
C ARG A 218 6.65 -0.91 9.13
N PRO A 219 7.98 -1.06 9.27
CA PRO A 219 8.90 0.07 9.27
C PRO A 219 8.71 1.00 8.07
N GLY A 220 8.44 2.28 8.36
CA GLY A 220 8.30 3.33 7.35
C GLY A 220 7.04 3.28 6.49
N VAL A 221 6.16 2.28 6.63
CA VAL A 221 4.96 2.13 5.77
C VAL A 221 3.93 3.22 6.07
N TYR A 222 3.54 3.39 7.33
CA TYR A 222 2.58 4.43 7.71
C TYR A 222 3.05 5.85 7.35
N ALA A 223 4.36 6.09 7.36
CA ALA A 223 4.93 7.40 7.02
C ALA A 223 4.73 7.79 5.55
N ILE A 224 4.53 6.83 4.63
CA ILE A 224 4.30 7.11 3.20
C ILE A 224 2.88 7.65 2.93
N ILE A 225 1.91 7.28 3.75
CA ILE A 225 0.50 7.69 3.56
C ILE A 225 0.08 8.82 4.49
N LYS A 226 0.96 9.24 5.40
CA LYS A 226 0.72 10.33 6.35
C LYS A 226 1.00 11.69 5.71
#